data_AF-A0A368FUS2-F1
#
_entry.id   AF-A0A368FUS2-F1
#
_cell.length_a   1.000
_cell.length_b   1.000
_cell.length_c   1.000
_cell.angle_alpha   90.00
_cell.angle_beta   90.00
_cell.angle_gamma   90.00
#
_symmetry.space_group_name_H-M   'P 1'
#
loop_
_entity.id
_entity.type
_entity.pdbx_description
1 polymer ?
#
loop_
_entity_poly.entity_id
_entity_poly.type
_entity_poly.pdbx_seq_one_letter_code
_entity_poly.pdbx_strand_id
1 'polypeptide(L)'
;MDDLEEPGCSSLQSFCENIDNHDTSSRFAMLLTLPCRFKEQRLDTEQADSILSSIPEELLEELLSADDEQLSRFQDLAIDILGTLLLSCSGSTLEDFAPLIPHLVHRLNAAKKDIDVLDSISKCIISLCSDGDFACTEYVHETADILTSFCVENSKYFPFTEILKRLTECMLVLQHHDENYERVHEHHSWPTNTRAIVSGFLKTRPEMLTDEMRTTVFRLTKEVIETLGTEWFAPDVKLLLLLVHLIVVQVRMCLDKPETINSESLAICFHILESAIRCAEESSFLEDSIATQMAASVREAALYSIQYLIEAREQSEHLSEEVELMVYRFTSCFLAIGGAQMLPEGLLQKFSPILLQIFERSITARDFKTAHLLLPNLDALPHLNVDTITSIVDLVILQYPGGEWKQAVDDAVDTLESLKSRVDYYSDKTVEEARLKLKKVIPNCKLLETLSCI
;
A
#
# COMPACT_ATOMS: atom_id res chain seq x y z
N MET A 1 26.78 -8.05 47.74
CA MET A 1 27.09 -6.92 46.86
C MET A 1 28.40 -7.29 46.20
N ASP A 2 28.30 -8.11 45.17
CA ASP A 2 29.34 -8.31 44.18
C ASP A 2 28.65 -7.98 42.86
N ASP A 3 29.30 -7.12 42.09
CA ASP A 3 28.81 -6.53 40.85
C ASP A 3 28.54 -7.62 39.81
N LEU A 4 27.27 -7.87 39.54
CA LEU A 4 26.82 -8.51 38.31
C LEU A 4 26.90 -7.44 37.22
N GLU A 5 28.01 -7.42 36.49
CA GLU A 5 28.04 -6.78 35.17
C GLU A 5 26.91 -7.42 34.34
N GLU A 6 25.99 -6.59 33.85
CA GLU A 6 25.05 -7.00 32.80
C GLU A 6 25.85 -7.62 31.65
N PRO A 7 25.50 -8.82 31.15
CA PRO A 7 26.23 -9.40 30.02
C PRO A 7 25.98 -8.53 28.79
N GLY A 8 26.95 -7.67 28.47
CA GLY A 8 26.95 -6.84 27.28
C GLY A 8 27.01 -7.68 26.00
N CYS A 9 26.59 -7.07 24.88
CA CYS A 9 26.48 -7.67 23.55
C CYS A 9 27.76 -8.40 23.06
N SER A 10 28.95 -7.98 23.53
CA SER A 10 30.23 -8.66 23.25
C SER A 10 30.28 -10.12 23.74
N SER A 11 29.49 -10.46 24.77
CA SER A 11 29.38 -11.83 25.29
C SER A 11 28.49 -12.75 24.44
N LEU A 12 27.58 -12.18 23.64
CA LEU A 12 26.67 -12.92 22.75
C LEU A 12 27.33 -13.22 21.40
N GLN A 13 28.02 -12.24 20.83
CA GLN A 13 28.80 -12.43 19.61
C GLN A 13 29.93 -13.44 19.82
N SER A 14 30.74 -13.29 20.88
CA SER A 14 31.78 -14.27 21.20
C SER A 14 31.24 -15.66 21.55
N PHE A 15 29.99 -15.74 22.03
CA PHE A 15 29.32 -17.02 22.24
C PHE A 15 28.98 -17.69 20.89
N CYS A 16 28.50 -16.92 19.91
CA CYS A 16 28.14 -17.47 18.60
C CYS A 16 29.37 -17.80 17.74
N GLU A 17 30.42 -16.98 17.75
CA GLU A 17 31.71 -17.26 17.07
C GLU A 17 32.38 -18.56 17.55
N ASN A 18 32.06 -19.03 18.76
CA ASN A 18 32.59 -20.29 19.29
C ASN A 18 31.81 -21.53 18.82
N ILE A 19 30.64 -21.38 18.19
CA ILE A 19 29.81 -22.50 17.72
C ILE A 19 30.61 -23.39 16.76
N ASP A 20 31.40 -22.81 15.86
CA ASP A 20 32.21 -23.57 14.91
C ASP A 20 33.29 -24.46 15.54
N ASN A 21 33.77 -24.11 16.73
CA ASN A 21 34.85 -24.82 17.41
C ASN A 21 34.39 -26.06 18.21
N HIS A 22 33.09 -26.34 18.20
CA HIS A 22 32.47 -27.36 19.05
C HIS A 22 31.93 -28.56 18.25
N ASP A 23 31.81 -29.72 18.90
CA ASP A 23 31.18 -30.90 18.30
C ASP A 23 29.67 -30.70 18.08
N THR A 24 29.05 -31.50 17.22
CA THR A 24 27.64 -31.35 16.82
C THR A 24 26.68 -31.30 18.02
N SER A 25 26.92 -32.09 19.07
CA SER A 25 26.10 -32.08 20.29
C SER A 25 26.24 -30.79 21.09
N SER A 26 27.43 -30.20 21.13
CA SER A 26 27.71 -28.94 21.82
C SER A 26 27.19 -27.73 21.04
N ARG A 27 27.23 -27.78 19.69
CA ARG A 27 26.63 -26.76 18.81
C ARG A 27 25.11 -26.64 19.06
N PHE A 28 24.40 -27.77 19.10
CA PHE A 28 22.97 -27.77 19.39
C PHE A 28 22.63 -27.25 20.79
N ALA A 29 23.44 -27.58 21.81
CA ALA A 29 23.25 -27.06 23.15
C ALA A 29 23.42 -25.53 23.23
N MET A 30 24.30 -24.96 22.41
CA MET A 30 24.51 -23.51 22.34
C MET A 30 23.35 -22.81 21.63
N LEU A 31 22.90 -23.33 20.47
CA LEU A 31 21.75 -22.79 19.72
C LEU A 31 20.47 -22.73 20.56
N LEU A 32 20.23 -23.75 21.41
CA LEU A 32 19.05 -23.82 22.29
C LEU A 32 18.91 -22.63 23.25
N THR A 33 19.99 -21.92 23.54
CA THR A 33 19.98 -20.77 24.46
C THR A 33 19.80 -19.42 23.77
N LEU A 34 19.95 -19.37 22.45
CA LEU A 34 19.96 -18.12 21.68
C LEU A 34 18.61 -17.38 21.67
N PRO A 35 17.45 -18.02 21.40
CA PRO A 35 16.17 -17.31 21.36
C PRO A 35 15.81 -16.63 22.68
N CYS A 36 16.14 -17.27 23.82
CA CYS A 36 15.93 -16.67 25.14
C CYS A 36 16.77 -15.41 25.35
N ARG A 37 18.02 -15.41 24.87
CA ARG A 37 18.91 -14.25 24.98
C ARG A 37 18.54 -13.12 24.03
N PHE A 38 18.00 -13.43 22.85
CA PHE A 38 17.51 -12.41 21.92
C PHE A 38 16.25 -11.70 22.42
N LYS A 39 15.36 -12.40 23.14
CA LYS A 39 14.15 -11.76 23.72
C LYS A 39 14.46 -10.70 24.78
N GLU A 40 15.66 -10.73 25.36
CA GLU A 40 16.11 -9.79 26.39
C GLU A 40 16.87 -8.58 25.84
N GLN A 41 17.21 -8.56 24.54
CA GLN A 41 18.01 -7.50 23.90
C GLN A 41 17.41 -7.06 22.56
N ARG A 42 17.26 -5.74 22.38
CA ARG A 42 16.88 -5.17 21.08
C ARG A 42 18.15 -5.05 20.23
N LEU A 43 18.36 -5.99 19.32
CA LEU A 43 19.53 -6.02 18.44
C LEU A 43 19.44 -4.89 17.41
N ASP A 44 20.56 -4.23 17.14
CA ASP A 44 20.73 -3.38 15.96
C ASP A 44 21.19 -4.21 14.75
N THR A 45 21.25 -3.59 13.56
CA THR A 45 21.57 -4.29 12.32
C THR A 45 22.96 -4.89 12.30
N GLU A 46 23.98 -4.17 12.78
CA GLU A 46 25.36 -4.68 12.83
C GLU A 46 25.46 -5.90 13.76
N GLN A 47 24.73 -5.88 14.88
CA GLN A 47 24.67 -7.01 15.81
C GLN A 47 23.95 -8.21 15.22
N ALA A 48 22.80 -8.00 14.58
CA ALA A 48 22.05 -9.07 13.94
C ALA A 48 22.86 -9.74 12.82
N ASP A 49 23.50 -8.94 11.96
CA ASP A 49 24.37 -9.40 10.89
C ASP A 49 25.54 -10.25 11.43
N SER A 50 26.22 -9.74 12.46
CA SER A 50 27.35 -10.42 13.06
C SER A 50 26.95 -11.74 13.72
N ILE A 51 25.79 -11.79 14.39
CA ILE A 51 25.30 -13.01 15.03
C ILE A 51 24.90 -14.02 13.97
N LEU A 52 24.12 -13.63 12.96
CA LEU A 52 23.67 -14.54 11.93
C LEU A 52 24.85 -15.11 11.12
N SER A 53 25.80 -14.26 10.73
CA SER A 53 27.01 -14.67 9.99
C SER A 53 27.94 -15.60 10.77
N SER A 54 27.81 -15.65 12.11
CA SER A 54 28.57 -16.57 12.94
C SER A 54 27.94 -17.96 13.08
N ILE A 55 26.71 -18.13 12.60
CA ILE A 55 26.04 -19.43 12.53
C ILE A 55 26.31 -20.01 11.13
N PRO A 56 26.91 -21.20 11.03
CA PRO A 56 27.16 -21.83 9.73
C PRO A 56 25.85 -22.07 8.98
N GLU A 57 25.79 -21.67 7.71
CA GLU A 57 24.63 -21.87 6.85
C GLU A 57 24.30 -23.37 6.74
N GLU A 58 25.31 -24.23 6.60
CA GLU A 58 25.12 -25.67 6.45
C GLU A 58 24.49 -26.30 7.70
N LEU A 59 24.71 -25.70 8.89
CA LEU A 59 24.08 -26.15 10.12
C LEU A 59 22.59 -25.80 10.14
N LEU A 60 22.21 -24.62 9.62
CA LEU A 60 20.81 -24.24 9.48
C LEU A 60 20.12 -25.07 8.38
N GLU A 61 20.82 -25.36 7.29
CA GLU A 61 20.33 -26.26 6.23
C GLU A 61 20.09 -27.68 6.75
N GLU A 62 21.05 -28.26 7.50
CA GLU A 62 20.91 -29.58 8.13
C GLU A 62 19.72 -29.60 9.11
N LEU A 63 19.55 -28.52 9.89
CA LEU A 63 18.42 -28.38 10.80
C LEU A 63 17.09 -28.30 10.08
N LEU A 64 16.98 -27.52 9.00
CA LEU A 64 15.74 -27.34 8.26
C LEU A 64 15.36 -28.57 7.41
N SER A 65 16.35 -29.35 6.97
CA SER A 65 16.17 -30.54 6.11
C SER A 65 15.92 -31.85 6.88
N ALA A 66 16.02 -31.85 8.21
CA ALA A 66 15.95 -33.08 8.99
C ALA A 66 14.54 -33.72 9.07
N ASP A 67 14.35 -34.88 8.45
CA ASP A 67 13.11 -35.69 8.54
C ASP A 67 13.04 -36.60 9.79
N ASP A 68 14.04 -36.56 10.67
CA ASP A 68 14.11 -37.40 11.88
C ASP A 68 13.25 -36.82 13.02
N GLU A 69 12.42 -37.65 13.67
CA GLU A 69 11.60 -37.27 14.83
C GLU A 69 12.44 -36.64 15.96
N GLN A 70 13.71 -37.03 16.14
CA GLN A 70 14.59 -36.44 17.14
C GLN A 70 15.06 -35.02 16.79
N LEU A 71 15.16 -34.71 15.49
CA LEU A 71 15.64 -33.42 14.98
C LEU A 71 14.52 -32.39 14.75
N SER A 72 13.26 -32.84 14.67
CA SER A 72 12.05 -31.98 14.57
C SER A 72 11.97 -30.84 15.60
N ARG A 73 12.51 -31.04 16.81
CA ARG A 73 12.56 -30.00 17.86
C ARG A 73 13.60 -28.91 17.58
N PHE A 74 14.68 -29.25 16.89
CA PHE A 74 15.72 -28.29 16.52
C PHE A 74 15.37 -27.54 15.24
N GLN A 75 14.49 -28.14 14.45
CA GLN A 75 13.79 -27.51 13.37
C GLN A 75 13.03 -26.25 13.86
N ASP A 76 12.17 -26.35 14.88
CA ASP A 76 11.46 -25.16 15.42
C ASP A 76 12.44 -24.11 15.97
N LEU A 77 13.52 -24.57 16.61
CA LEU A 77 14.59 -23.69 17.09
C LEU A 77 15.26 -22.89 15.96
N ALA A 78 15.52 -23.52 14.80
CA ALA A 78 16.10 -22.84 13.65
C ALA A 78 15.17 -21.72 13.13
N ILE A 79 13.86 -21.97 13.07
CA ILE A 79 12.87 -20.95 12.70
C ILE A 79 12.84 -19.82 13.74
N ASP A 80 12.87 -20.15 15.04
CA ASP A 80 12.88 -19.13 16.10
C ASP A 80 14.10 -18.22 16.00
N ILE A 81 15.27 -18.78 15.71
CA ILE A 81 16.51 -18.03 15.51
C ILE A 81 16.38 -17.13 14.28
N LEU A 82 16.00 -17.70 13.13
CA LEU A 82 15.85 -16.97 11.87
C LEU A 82 14.79 -15.86 11.99
N GLY A 83 13.61 -16.18 12.50
CA GLY A 83 12.49 -15.24 12.66
C GLY A 83 12.79 -14.09 13.62
N THR A 84 13.79 -14.25 14.50
CA THR A 84 14.27 -13.18 15.39
C THR A 84 15.33 -12.31 14.72
N LEU A 85 16.29 -12.92 14.01
CA LEU A 85 17.45 -12.22 13.47
C LEU A 85 17.20 -11.56 12.11
N LEU A 86 16.52 -12.26 11.18
CA LEU A 86 16.39 -11.84 9.78
C LEU A 86 15.78 -10.43 9.63
N LEU A 87 14.79 -10.10 10.46
CA LEU A 87 14.12 -8.79 10.42
C LEU A 87 15.03 -7.59 10.70
N SER A 88 16.17 -7.83 11.33
CA SER A 88 17.13 -6.78 11.70
C SER A 88 18.39 -6.80 10.84
N CYS A 89 18.58 -7.83 10.01
CA CYS A 89 19.78 -8.00 9.18
C CYS A 89 19.78 -7.04 7.98
N SER A 90 20.97 -6.75 7.45
CA SER A 90 21.15 -6.01 6.21
C SER A 90 20.94 -6.91 4.99
N GLY A 91 20.59 -6.32 3.84
CA GLY A 91 20.35 -7.04 2.59
C GLY A 91 21.51 -7.94 2.16
N SER A 92 22.77 -7.52 2.36
CA SER A 92 23.93 -8.36 2.04
C SER A 92 23.99 -9.65 2.85
N THR A 93 23.62 -9.59 4.13
CA THR A 93 23.55 -10.80 4.96
C THR A 93 22.37 -11.67 4.52
N LEU A 94 21.22 -11.08 4.19
CA LEU A 94 20.06 -11.85 3.73
C LEU A 94 20.35 -12.62 2.44
N GLU A 95 21.10 -12.03 1.51
CA GLU A 95 21.56 -12.69 0.27
C GLU A 95 22.39 -13.95 0.55
N ASP A 96 23.28 -13.91 1.54
CA ASP A 96 24.12 -15.05 1.92
C ASP A 96 23.27 -16.23 2.45
N PHE A 97 22.10 -15.97 3.01
CA PHE A 97 21.19 -17.00 3.55
C PHE A 97 20.00 -17.33 2.63
N ALA A 98 19.96 -16.76 1.41
CA ALA A 98 18.95 -17.09 0.40
C ALA A 98 18.85 -18.60 0.05
N PRO A 99 19.93 -19.41 0.07
CA PRO A 99 19.82 -20.85 -0.21
C PRO A 99 19.02 -21.64 0.84
N LEU A 100 18.64 -21.05 1.98
CA LEU A 100 17.74 -21.65 2.96
C LEU A 100 16.26 -21.60 2.54
N ILE A 101 15.87 -20.71 1.62
CA ILE A 101 14.47 -20.51 1.21
C ILE A 101 13.77 -21.81 0.77
N PRO A 102 14.35 -22.66 -0.09
CA PRO A 102 13.70 -23.91 -0.54
C PRO A 102 13.36 -24.85 0.63
N HIS A 103 14.24 -24.90 1.65
CA HIS A 103 14.04 -25.72 2.85
C HIS A 103 12.90 -25.17 3.72
N LEU A 104 12.81 -23.85 3.83
CA LEU A 104 11.71 -23.18 4.52
C LEU A 104 10.37 -23.42 3.80
N VAL A 105 10.32 -23.31 2.47
CA VAL A 105 9.10 -23.57 1.68
C VAL A 105 8.66 -25.03 1.79
N HIS A 106 9.60 -25.98 1.66
CA HIS A 106 9.31 -27.40 1.87
C HIS A 106 8.65 -27.65 3.23
N ARG A 107 9.18 -27.02 4.27
CA ARG A 107 8.65 -27.14 5.62
C ARG A 107 7.31 -26.44 5.81
N LEU A 108 7.11 -25.26 5.21
CA LEU A 108 5.84 -24.56 5.22
C LEU A 108 4.73 -25.47 4.66
N ASN A 109 5.02 -26.17 3.56
CA ASN A 109 4.10 -27.14 2.96
C ASN A 109 3.85 -28.39 3.85
N ALA A 110 4.78 -28.75 4.73
CA ALA A 110 4.58 -29.83 5.71
C ALA A 110 3.75 -29.38 6.93
N ALA A 111 3.84 -28.09 7.32
CA ALA A 111 3.25 -27.53 8.53
C ALA A 111 1.73 -27.33 8.51
N LYS A 112 1.04 -27.71 7.42
CA LYS A 112 -0.38 -27.51 6.99
C LYS A 112 -1.52 -27.36 8.02
N LYS A 113 -1.31 -27.50 9.32
CA LYS A 113 -2.33 -27.42 10.37
C LYS A 113 -1.99 -26.47 11.52
N ASP A 114 -0.77 -25.95 11.60
CA ASP A 114 -0.33 -25.11 12.72
C ASP A 114 -0.13 -23.66 12.26
N ILE A 115 -0.98 -22.76 12.75
CA ILE A 115 -0.98 -21.34 12.36
C ILE A 115 0.30 -20.65 12.82
N ASP A 116 0.80 -20.97 14.02
CA ASP A 116 1.97 -20.29 14.60
C ASP A 116 3.23 -20.70 13.82
N VAL A 117 3.31 -21.96 13.41
CA VAL A 117 4.41 -22.46 12.56
C VAL A 117 4.32 -21.89 11.15
N LEU A 118 3.13 -21.85 10.55
CA LEU A 118 2.93 -21.23 9.23
C LEU A 118 3.31 -19.74 9.24
N ASP A 119 2.91 -19.01 10.28
CA ASP A 119 3.26 -17.60 10.48
C ASP A 119 4.78 -17.41 10.58
N SER A 120 5.43 -18.18 11.44
CA SER A 120 6.87 -18.06 11.71
C SER A 120 7.73 -18.39 10.48
N ILE A 121 7.39 -19.46 9.76
CA ILE A 121 8.13 -19.87 8.55
C ILE A 121 7.92 -18.87 7.41
N SER A 122 6.66 -18.48 7.15
CA SER A 122 6.37 -17.53 6.07
C SER A 122 7.06 -16.19 6.29
N LYS A 123 7.11 -15.72 7.55
CA LYS A 123 7.85 -14.51 7.92
C LYS A 123 9.35 -14.61 7.59
N CYS A 124 9.98 -15.76 7.83
CA CYS A 124 11.39 -15.98 7.47
C CYS A 124 11.58 -15.92 5.95
N ILE A 125 10.71 -16.60 5.18
CA ILE A 125 10.76 -16.61 3.71
C ILE A 125 10.63 -15.20 3.15
N ILE A 126 9.61 -14.45 3.61
CA ILE A 126 9.37 -13.06 3.19
C ILE A 126 10.57 -12.17 3.49
N SER A 127 11.17 -12.31 4.68
CA SER A 127 12.35 -11.53 5.07
C SER A 127 13.57 -11.81 4.18
N LEU A 128 13.77 -13.05 3.76
CA LEU A 128 14.86 -13.42 2.85
C LEU A 128 14.60 -12.95 1.40
N CYS A 129 13.34 -12.74 1.02
CA CYS A 129 12.94 -12.37 -0.34
C CYS A 129 12.73 -10.86 -0.54
N SER A 130 12.77 -10.03 0.52
CA SER A 130 12.39 -8.62 0.44
C SER A 130 13.30 -7.77 -0.45
N ASP A 131 14.58 -8.16 -0.61
CA ASP A 131 15.57 -7.50 -1.46
C ASP A 131 16.05 -8.42 -2.62
N GLY A 132 15.36 -9.56 -2.83
CA GLY A 132 15.82 -10.65 -3.70
C GLY A 132 15.62 -10.44 -5.20
N ASP A 133 16.28 -11.28 -6.00
CA ASP A 133 16.10 -11.33 -7.45
C ASP A 133 14.81 -12.08 -7.86
N PHE A 134 14.57 -12.21 -9.17
CA PHE A 134 13.40 -12.94 -9.70
C PHE A 134 13.34 -14.43 -9.29
N ALA A 135 14.42 -15.06 -8.86
CA ALA A 135 14.35 -16.46 -8.39
C ALA A 135 13.75 -16.53 -6.99
N CYS A 136 13.96 -15.50 -6.16
CA CYS A 136 13.32 -15.39 -4.84
C CYS A 136 11.80 -15.20 -4.94
N THR A 137 11.28 -14.58 -6.01
CA THR A 137 9.84 -14.30 -6.15
C THR A 137 9.00 -15.56 -6.36
N GLU A 138 9.53 -16.58 -7.02
CA GLU A 138 8.85 -17.87 -7.19
C GLU A 138 8.51 -18.50 -5.83
N TYR A 139 9.45 -18.44 -4.88
CA TYR A 139 9.23 -18.94 -3.52
C TYR A 139 8.19 -18.12 -2.75
N VAL A 140 8.04 -16.82 -3.06
CA VAL A 140 6.97 -15.98 -2.49
C VAL A 140 5.61 -16.40 -3.08
N HIS A 141 5.54 -16.71 -4.37
CA HIS A 141 4.34 -17.25 -4.98
C HIS A 141 3.97 -18.63 -4.40
N GLU A 142 4.93 -19.55 -4.26
CA GLU A 142 4.72 -20.86 -3.61
C GLU A 142 4.24 -20.70 -2.16
N THR A 143 4.82 -19.75 -1.42
CA THR A 143 4.39 -19.41 -0.06
C THR A 143 2.94 -18.92 -0.04
N ALA A 144 2.57 -18.00 -0.94
CA ALA A 144 1.20 -17.52 -1.06
C ALA A 144 0.23 -18.64 -1.45
N ASP A 145 0.63 -19.57 -2.32
CA ASP A 145 -0.16 -20.75 -2.69
C ASP A 145 -0.48 -21.61 -1.46
N ILE A 146 0.52 -21.91 -0.64
CA ILE A 146 0.37 -22.72 0.58
C ILE A 146 -0.55 -22.01 1.59
N LEU A 147 -0.30 -20.73 1.87
CA LEU A 147 -1.07 -19.96 2.86
C LEU A 147 -2.54 -19.75 2.43
N THR A 148 -2.77 -19.44 1.15
CA THR A 148 -4.14 -19.27 0.63
C THR A 148 -4.90 -20.60 0.58
N SER A 149 -4.24 -21.70 0.21
CA SER A 149 -4.83 -23.04 0.23
C SER A 149 -5.24 -23.43 1.65
N PHE A 150 -4.38 -23.18 2.64
CA PHE A 150 -4.70 -23.39 4.05
C PHE A 150 -5.97 -22.64 4.48
N CYS A 151 -6.08 -21.35 4.10
CA CYS A 151 -7.25 -20.53 4.41
C CYS A 151 -8.53 -21.07 3.79
N VAL A 152 -8.48 -21.52 2.54
CA VAL A 152 -9.63 -22.07 1.82
C VAL A 152 -10.07 -23.42 2.42
N GLU A 153 -9.13 -24.33 2.64
CA GLU A 153 -9.36 -25.66 3.22
C GLU A 153 -9.94 -25.58 4.65
N ASN A 154 -9.51 -24.59 5.42
CA ASN A 154 -9.92 -24.40 6.82
C ASN A 154 -10.94 -23.25 7.00
N SER A 155 -11.63 -22.84 5.93
CA SER A 155 -12.57 -21.71 5.90
C SER A 155 -13.64 -21.67 7.01
N LYS A 156 -13.97 -22.82 7.61
CA LYS A 156 -14.88 -22.90 8.78
C LYS A 156 -14.34 -22.21 10.05
N TYR A 157 -13.03 -22.02 10.16
CA TYR A 157 -12.37 -21.31 11.27
C TYR A 157 -11.89 -19.91 10.88
N PHE A 158 -12.28 -19.46 9.68
CA PHE A 158 -11.89 -18.16 9.17
C PHE A 158 -12.44 -17.03 10.06
N PRO A 159 -11.66 -15.95 10.27
CA PRO A 159 -10.39 -15.59 9.64
C PRO A 159 -9.14 -15.94 10.44
N PHE A 160 -8.09 -16.24 9.68
CA PHE A 160 -6.74 -16.45 10.17
C PHE A 160 -5.95 -15.14 10.07
N THR A 161 -6.19 -14.19 10.98
CA THR A 161 -5.67 -12.82 10.88
C THR A 161 -4.15 -12.77 10.63
N GLU A 162 -3.35 -13.57 11.35
CA GLU A 162 -1.89 -13.61 11.14
C GLU A 162 -1.51 -14.12 9.75
N ILE A 163 -2.17 -15.17 9.26
CA ILE A 163 -1.96 -15.66 7.90
C ILE A 163 -2.35 -14.62 6.85
N LEU A 164 -3.42 -13.85 7.07
CA LEU A 164 -3.80 -12.76 6.16
C LEU A 164 -2.78 -11.62 6.17
N LYS A 165 -2.15 -11.31 7.32
CA LYS A 165 -1.04 -10.36 7.41
C LYS A 165 0.17 -10.86 6.61
N ARG A 166 0.55 -12.13 6.76
CA ARG A 166 1.64 -12.74 5.98
C ARG A 166 1.35 -12.73 4.47
N LEU A 167 0.10 -13.03 4.06
CA LEU A 167 -0.31 -12.92 2.67
C LEU A 167 -0.19 -11.49 2.14
N THR A 168 -0.56 -10.49 2.96
CA THR A 168 -0.40 -9.07 2.61
C THR A 168 1.08 -8.73 2.38
N GLU A 169 1.96 -9.21 3.24
CA GLU A 169 3.41 -9.03 3.09
C GLU A 169 3.97 -9.74 1.85
N CYS A 170 3.49 -10.94 1.51
CA CYS A 170 3.83 -11.59 0.23
C CYS A 170 3.47 -10.69 -0.96
N MET A 171 2.27 -10.08 -0.96
CA MET A 171 1.84 -9.22 -2.07
C MET A 171 2.73 -7.97 -2.19
N LEU A 172 3.13 -7.37 -1.07
CA LEU A 172 4.04 -6.23 -1.05
C LEU A 172 5.40 -6.56 -1.70
N VAL A 173 5.96 -7.73 -1.42
CA VAL A 173 7.19 -8.18 -2.08
C VAL A 173 6.96 -8.34 -3.59
N LEU A 174 5.87 -8.99 -3.99
CA LEU A 174 5.56 -9.24 -5.41
C LEU A 174 5.26 -7.97 -6.22
N GLN A 175 4.75 -6.90 -5.60
CA GLN A 175 4.49 -5.62 -6.29
C GLN A 175 5.73 -5.02 -6.95
N HIS A 176 6.92 -5.30 -6.41
CA HIS A 176 8.17 -4.76 -6.94
C HIS A 176 8.61 -5.39 -8.27
N HIS A 177 7.92 -6.46 -8.73
CA HIS A 177 8.33 -7.25 -9.90
C HIS A 177 7.43 -7.12 -11.13
N ASP A 178 6.49 -6.16 -11.14
CA ASP A 178 5.58 -5.86 -12.28
C ASP A 178 4.86 -7.10 -12.82
N GLU A 179 4.26 -7.85 -11.88
CA GLU A 179 3.55 -9.09 -12.16
C GLU A 179 2.27 -8.84 -12.97
N ASN A 180 1.95 -9.75 -13.90
CA ASN A 180 0.71 -9.71 -14.67
C ASN A 180 -0.23 -10.85 -14.27
N TYR A 181 -1.50 -10.52 -14.03
CA TYR A 181 -2.54 -11.49 -13.67
C TYR A 181 -2.55 -12.76 -14.52
N GLU A 182 -2.47 -12.67 -15.86
CA GLU A 182 -2.54 -13.84 -16.74
C GLU A 182 -1.42 -14.83 -16.46
N ARG A 183 -0.19 -14.32 -16.31
CA ARG A 183 0.99 -15.16 -16.05
C ARG A 183 0.93 -15.84 -14.70
N VAL A 184 0.61 -15.06 -13.66
CA VAL A 184 0.56 -15.57 -12.29
C VAL A 184 -0.59 -16.57 -12.15
N HIS A 185 -1.76 -16.29 -12.71
CA HIS A 185 -2.92 -17.16 -12.61
C HIS A 185 -2.73 -18.53 -13.29
N GLU A 186 -1.95 -18.60 -14.36
CA GLU A 186 -1.66 -19.86 -15.06
C GLU A 186 -0.77 -20.81 -14.25
N HIS A 187 0.12 -20.27 -13.41
CA HIS A 187 1.14 -21.04 -12.69
C HIS A 187 0.84 -21.17 -11.19
N HIS A 188 0.07 -20.25 -10.62
CA HIS A 188 -0.22 -20.19 -9.19
C HIS A 188 -1.71 -20.17 -8.87
N SER A 189 -2.05 -20.80 -7.75
CA SER A 189 -3.42 -20.92 -7.24
C SER A 189 -3.85 -19.74 -6.38
N TRP A 190 -2.90 -19.00 -5.79
CA TRP A 190 -3.16 -17.95 -4.82
C TRP A 190 -4.08 -16.84 -5.35
N PRO A 191 -4.06 -16.42 -6.64
CA PRO A 191 -5.01 -15.41 -7.12
C PRO A 191 -6.46 -15.91 -7.01
N THR A 192 -6.68 -17.18 -7.35
CA THR A 192 -8.01 -17.81 -7.26
C THR A 192 -8.43 -18.04 -5.82
N ASN A 193 -7.52 -18.53 -4.98
CA ASN A 193 -7.79 -18.81 -3.57
C ASN A 193 -8.05 -17.52 -2.79
N THR A 194 -7.27 -16.47 -3.00
CA THR A 194 -7.51 -15.15 -2.39
C THR A 194 -8.86 -14.59 -2.80
N ARG A 195 -9.30 -14.79 -4.05
CA ARG A 195 -10.64 -14.41 -4.48
C ARG A 195 -11.72 -15.15 -3.70
N ALA A 196 -11.53 -16.45 -3.46
CA ALA A 196 -12.44 -17.25 -2.65
C ALA A 196 -12.47 -16.78 -1.18
N ILE A 197 -11.32 -16.43 -0.60
CA ILE A 197 -11.19 -15.89 0.75
C ILE A 197 -11.96 -14.57 0.87
N VAL A 198 -11.72 -13.61 -0.03
CA VAL A 198 -12.42 -12.31 -0.05
C VAL A 198 -13.91 -12.51 -0.28
N SER A 199 -14.31 -13.38 -1.22
CA SER A 199 -15.73 -13.69 -1.47
C SER A 199 -16.43 -14.28 -0.24
N GLY A 200 -15.76 -15.18 0.49
CA GLY A 200 -16.28 -15.74 1.74
C GLY A 200 -16.43 -14.68 2.83
N PHE A 201 -15.43 -13.80 2.96
CA PHE A 201 -15.46 -12.69 3.90
C PHE A 201 -16.62 -11.73 3.63
N LEU A 202 -16.75 -11.23 2.38
CA LEU A 202 -17.79 -10.25 2.03
C LEU A 202 -19.22 -10.81 2.13
N LYS A 203 -19.38 -12.14 2.09
CA LYS A 203 -20.67 -12.84 2.29
C LYS A 203 -20.94 -13.19 3.76
N THR A 204 -19.97 -13.01 4.65
CA THR A 204 -20.12 -13.26 6.08
C THR A 204 -20.99 -12.18 6.71
N ARG A 205 -21.80 -12.56 7.70
CA ARG A 205 -22.68 -11.63 8.39
C ARG A 205 -21.87 -10.55 9.13
N PRO A 206 -22.19 -9.25 9.00
CA PRO A 206 -21.39 -8.18 9.58
C PRO A 206 -21.16 -8.30 11.09
N GLU A 207 -22.14 -8.85 11.82
CA GLU A 207 -22.06 -9.01 13.29
C GLU A 207 -20.99 -10.02 13.73
N MET A 208 -20.48 -10.84 12.80
CA MET A 208 -19.40 -11.79 13.03
C MET A 208 -18.02 -11.22 12.69
N LEU A 209 -17.95 -10.00 12.15
CA LEU A 209 -16.71 -9.41 11.65
C LEU A 209 -16.24 -8.29 12.59
N THR A 210 -15.08 -8.47 13.20
CA THR A 210 -14.42 -7.40 13.95
C THR A 210 -13.80 -6.38 13.00
N ASP A 211 -13.47 -5.20 13.55
CA ASP A 211 -12.84 -4.12 12.81
C ASP A 211 -11.45 -4.53 12.29
N GLU A 212 -10.66 -5.23 13.11
CA GLU A 212 -9.35 -5.76 12.72
C GLU A 212 -9.47 -6.71 11.52
N MET A 213 -10.49 -7.57 11.50
CA MET A 213 -10.72 -8.50 10.40
C MET A 213 -11.05 -7.74 9.10
N ARG A 214 -11.90 -6.69 9.18
CA ARG A 214 -12.21 -5.83 8.02
C ARG A 214 -10.98 -5.12 7.49
N THR A 215 -10.22 -4.45 8.37
CA THR A 215 -9.01 -3.74 7.96
C THR A 215 -7.98 -4.68 7.34
N THR A 216 -7.79 -5.87 7.91
CA THR A 216 -6.82 -6.86 7.38
C THR A 216 -7.23 -7.37 5.99
N VAL A 217 -8.51 -7.73 5.78
CA VAL A 217 -8.96 -8.22 4.47
C VAL A 217 -8.97 -7.12 3.42
N PHE A 218 -9.36 -5.89 3.76
CA PHE A 218 -9.30 -4.77 2.82
C PHE A 218 -7.87 -4.40 2.47
N ARG A 219 -6.93 -4.47 3.42
CA ARG A 219 -5.50 -4.29 3.15
C ARG A 219 -5.00 -5.35 2.19
N LEU A 220 -5.25 -6.64 2.48
CA LEU A 220 -4.90 -7.72 1.56
C LEU A 220 -5.48 -7.48 0.16
N THR A 221 -6.75 -7.07 0.08
CA THR A 221 -7.41 -6.80 -1.20
C THR A 221 -6.75 -5.64 -1.96
N LYS A 222 -6.38 -4.55 -1.27
CA LYS A 222 -5.58 -3.46 -1.84
C LYS A 222 -4.29 -4.00 -2.43
N GLU A 223 -3.51 -4.74 -1.63
CA GLU A 223 -2.20 -5.20 -2.08
C GLU A 223 -2.30 -6.15 -3.28
N VAL A 224 -3.33 -7.01 -3.32
CA VAL A 224 -3.60 -7.88 -4.48
C VAL A 224 -3.91 -7.07 -5.74
N ILE A 225 -4.69 -5.98 -5.62
CA ILE A 225 -4.98 -5.09 -6.76
C ILE A 225 -3.70 -4.40 -7.24
N GLU A 226 -2.84 -3.96 -6.32
CA GLU A 226 -1.54 -3.36 -6.68
C GLU A 226 -0.58 -4.40 -7.30
N THR A 227 -0.64 -5.68 -6.91
CA THR A 227 0.19 -6.74 -7.49
C THR A 227 -0.32 -7.24 -8.85
N LEU A 228 -1.63 -7.46 -9.01
CA LEU A 228 -2.20 -8.15 -10.19
C LEU A 228 -3.01 -7.25 -11.12
N GLY A 229 -3.30 -6.02 -10.71
CA GLY A 229 -4.25 -5.16 -11.40
C GLY A 229 -5.71 -5.53 -11.15
N THR A 230 -6.60 -4.81 -11.82
CA THR A 230 -8.06 -4.97 -11.66
C THR A 230 -8.61 -6.15 -12.45
N GLU A 231 -7.81 -6.69 -13.37
CA GLU A 231 -8.03 -7.90 -14.16
C GLU A 231 -8.26 -9.13 -13.28
N TRP A 232 -7.73 -9.11 -12.05
CA TRP A 232 -8.02 -10.11 -11.03
C TRP A 232 -9.52 -10.29 -10.74
N PHE A 233 -10.36 -9.27 -11.01
CA PHE A 233 -11.81 -9.37 -10.88
C PHE A 233 -12.52 -9.89 -12.13
N ALA A 234 -11.87 -10.01 -13.28
CA ALA A 234 -12.50 -10.42 -14.53
C ALA A 234 -13.29 -11.75 -14.43
N PRO A 235 -12.82 -12.78 -13.69
CA PRO A 235 -13.59 -14.02 -13.52
C PRO A 235 -14.83 -13.90 -12.62
N ASP A 236 -14.90 -12.89 -11.74
CA ASP A 236 -16.04 -12.65 -10.83
C ASP A 236 -16.28 -11.16 -10.61
N VAL A 237 -16.83 -10.50 -11.62
CA VAL A 237 -17.15 -9.06 -11.58
C VAL A 237 -18.12 -8.70 -10.45
N LYS A 238 -18.99 -9.63 -10.03
CA LYS A 238 -19.93 -9.39 -8.92
C LYS A 238 -19.21 -9.22 -7.60
N LEU A 239 -18.04 -9.83 -7.45
CA LEU A 239 -17.19 -9.64 -6.28
C LEU A 239 -16.70 -8.19 -6.17
N LEU A 240 -16.24 -7.60 -7.29
CA LEU A 240 -15.82 -6.19 -7.33
C LEU A 240 -16.97 -5.27 -6.90
N LEU A 241 -18.17 -5.48 -7.45
CA LEU A 241 -19.33 -4.67 -7.09
C LEU A 241 -19.69 -4.81 -5.60
N LEU A 242 -19.63 -6.02 -5.05
CA LEU A 242 -19.88 -6.26 -3.62
C LEU A 242 -18.81 -5.58 -2.74
N LEU A 243 -17.54 -5.66 -3.14
CA LEU A 243 -16.43 -4.99 -2.47
C LEU A 243 -16.66 -3.49 -2.45
N VAL A 244 -16.98 -2.87 -3.59
CA VAL A 244 -17.26 -1.43 -3.68
C VAL A 244 -18.40 -1.03 -2.75
N HIS A 245 -19.52 -1.77 -2.74
CA HIS A 245 -20.63 -1.48 -1.82
C HIS A 245 -20.19 -1.50 -0.34
N LEU A 246 -19.38 -2.48 0.05
CA LEU A 246 -18.89 -2.60 1.43
C LEU A 246 -17.86 -1.52 1.77
N ILE A 247 -16.99 -1.16 0.84
CA ILE A 247 -16.03 -0.08 1.03
C ILE A 247 -16.74 1.27 1.17
N VAL A 248 -17.83 1.53 0.44
CA VAL A 248 -18.65 2.75 0.64
C VAL A 248 -19.17 2.83 2.07
N VAL A 249 -19.64 1.71 2.64
CA VAL A 249 -20.07 1.65 4.05
C VAL A 249 -18.88 1.88 4.98
N GLN A 250 -17.73 1.27 4.70
CA GLN A 250 -16.52 1.43 5.52
C GLN A 250 -15.99 2.87 5.50
N VAL A 251 -16.04 3.58 4.36
CA VAL A 251 -15.69 5.02 4.28
C VAL A 251 -16.56 5.83 5.23
N ARG A 252 -17.87 5.58 5.26
CA ARG A 252 -18.80 6.25 6.18
C ARG A 252 -18.46 5.98 7.64
N MET A 253 -18.09 4.74 7.96
CA MET A 253 -17.65 4.38 9.31
C MET A 253 -16.32 5.05 9.70
N CYS A 254 -15.37 5.11 8.77
CA CYS A 254 -14.08 5.78 8.99
C CYS A 254 -14.23 7.28 9.20
N LEU A 255 -15.19 7.91 8.52
CA LEU A 255 -15.50 9.34 8.59
C LEU A 255 -16.67 9.65 9.55
N ASP A 256 -16.93 8.82 10.57
CA ASP A 256 -18.02 9.07 11.53
C ASP A 256 -17.67 10.21 12.50
N LYS A 257 -16.43 10.22 13.04
CA LYS A 257 -15.99 11.22 14.03
C LYS A 257 -14.56 11.71 13.76
N PRO A 258 -14.31 13.03 13.80
CA PRO A 258 -13.00 13.60 13.47
C PRO A 258 -11.84 13.04 14.30
N GLU A 259 -12.04 12.85 15.62
CA GLU A 259 -10.94 12.50 16.52
C GLU A 259 -10.52 11.02 16.43
N THR A 260 -11.34 10.18 15.79
CA THR A 260 -11.14 8.74 15.72
C THR A 260 -10.86 8.25 14.30
N ILE A 261 -10.64 9.16 13.34
CA ILE A 261 -10.36 8.77 11.95
C ILE A 261 -9.05 7.98 11.90
N ASN A 262 -9.14 6.73 11.45
CA ASN A 262 -7.98 5.92 11.11
C ASN A 262 -7.60 6.21 9.65
N SER A 263 -6.57 7.04 9.44
CA SER A 263 -6.14 7.49 8.10
C SER A 263 -5.67 6.33 7.23
N GLU A 264 -4.99 5.34 7.79
CA GLU A 264 -4.54 4.15 7.07
C GLU A 264 -5.73 3.33 6.51
N SER A 265 -6.78 3.14 7.30
CA SER A 265 -7.99 2.43 6.86
C SER A 265 -8.75 3.21 5.80
N LEU A 266 -8.80 4.55 5.92
CA LEU A 266 -9.42 5.42 4.92
C LEU A 266 -8.64 5.39 3.61
N ALA A 267 -7.30 5.41 3.66
CA ALA A 267 -6.42 5.32 2.50
C ALA A 267 -6.67 4.02 1.72
N ILE A 268 -6.75 2.88 2.42
CA ILE A 268 -7.08 1.59 1.82
C ILE A 268 -8.43 1.66 1.10
N CYS A 269 -9.45 2.25 1.75
CA CYS A 269 -10.78 2.37 1.16
C CYS A 269 -10.77 3.22 -0.12
N PHE A 270 -10.15 4.41 -0.09
CA PHE A 270 -10.08 5.26 -1.26
C PHE A 270 -9.25 4.64 -2.38
N HIS A 271 -8.16 3.95 -2.08
CA HIS A 271 -7.40 3.23 -3.10
C HIS A 271 -8.27 2.19 -3.85
N ILE A 272 -9.06 1.41 -3.11
CA ILE A 272 -9.97 0.42 -3.73
C ILE A 272 -11.04 1.12 -4.59
N LEU A 273 -11.60 2.25 -4.14
CA LEU A 273 -12.58 3.01 -4.91
C LEU A 273 -11.96 3.66 -6.16
N GLU A 274 -10.74 4.17 -6.08
CA GLU A 274 -10.00 4.70 -7.23
C GLU A 274 -9.68 3.60 -8.25
N SER A 275 -9.29 2.41 -7.78
CA SER A 275 -9.08 1.25 -8.64
C SER A 275 -10.37 0.80 -9.32
N ALA A 276 -11.50 0.86 -8.59
CA ALA A 276 -12.82 0.58 -9.16
C ALA A 276 -13.24 1.62 -10.22
N ILE A 277 -12.94 2.91 -10.00
CA ILE A 277 -13.15 3.97 -11.00
C ILE A 277 -12.38 3.65 -12.28
N ARG A 278 -11.06 3.40 -12.18
CA ARG A 278 -10.23 3.09 -13.36
C ARG A 278 -10.72 1.83 -14.07
N CYS A 279 -11.07 0.80 -13.32
CA CYS A 279 -11.63 -0.42 -13.88
C CYS A 279 -12.92 -0.15 -14.67
N ALA A 280 -13.84 0.70 -14.15
CA ALA A 280 -15.06 1.09 -14.86
C ALA A 280 -14.79 1.77 -16.21
N GLU A 281 -13.76 2.60 -16.27
CA GLU A 281 -13.43 3.41 -17.46
C GLU A 281 -12.61 2.63 -18.50
N GLU A 282 -11.68 1.79 -18.05
CA GLU A 282 -10.62 1.22 -18.89
C GLU A 282 -10.84 -0.26 -19.23
N SER A 283 -11.55 -1.01 -18.38
CA SER A 283 -11.63 -2.46 -18.51
C SER A 283 -12.65 -2.93 -19.54
N SER A 284 -12.22 -3.83 -20.43
CA SER A 284 -13.10 -4.43 -21.45
C SER A 284 -14.03 -5.53 -20.93
N PHE A 285 -13.81 -6.02 -19.70
CA PHE A 285 -14.57 -7.13 -19.12
C PHE A 285 -15.81 -6.68 -18.34
N LEU A 286 -15.97 -5.38 -18.07
CA LEU A 286 -17.12 -4.84 -17.37
C LEU A 286 -18.26 -4.53 -18.35
N GLU A 287 -19.45 -5.05 -18.05
CA GLU A 287 -20.66 -4.64 -18.74
C GLU A 287 -21.10 -3.25 -18.26
N ASP A 288 -21.61 -2.41 -19.15
CA ASP A 288 -22.13 -1.06 -18.86
C ASP A 288 -23.10 -1.02 -17.67
N SER A 289 -23.92 -2.07 -17.52
CA SER A 289 -24.90 -2.18 -16.43
C SER A 289 -24.25 -2.30 -15.06
N ILE A 290 -23.08 -2.95 -14.98
CA ILE A 290 -22.31 -3.11 -13.75
C ILE A 290 -21.46 -1.86 -13.52
N ALA A 291 -20.81 -1.34 -14.56
CA ALA A 291 -20.06 -0.08 -14.49
C ALA A 291 -20.96 1.06 -13.98
N THR A 292 -22.21 1.14 -14.45
CA THR A 292 -23.20 2.12 -13.96
C THR A 292 -23.53 1.94 -12.47
N GLN A 293 -23.72 0.70 -12.01
CA GLN A 293 -23.97 0.41 -10.58
C GLN A 293 -22.77 0.76 -9.71
N MET A 294 -21.57 0.47 -10.20
CA MET A 294 -20.32 0.80 -9.53
C MET A 294 -20.14 2.31 -9.44
N ALA A 295 -20.35 3.05 -10.54
CA ALA A 295 -20.30 4.51 -10.56
C ALA A 295 -21.32 5.13 -9.59
N ALA A 296 -22.55 4.59 -9.53
CA ALA A 296 -23.55 5.04 -8.57
C ALA A 296 -23.10 4.83 -7.11
N SER A 297 -22.38 3.74 -6.83
CA SER A 297 -21.87 3.43 -5.49
C SER A 297 -20.67 4.29 -5.10
N VAL A 298 -19.71 4.46 -6.02
CA VAL A 298 -18.56 5.36 -5.85
C VAL A 298 -19.05 6.79 -5.61
N ARG A 299 -20.08 7.24 -6.34
CA ARG A 299 -20.72 8.54 -6.11
C ARG A 299 -21.22 8.68 -4.67
N GLU A 300 -21.80 7.65 -4.07
CA GLU A 300 -22.26 7.71 -2.68
C GLU A 300 -21.11 7.89 -1.68
N ALA A 301 -19.93 7.32 -1.94
CA ALA A 301 -18.73 7.57 -1.14
C ALA A 301 -18.18 8.99 -1.35
N ALA A 302 -18.13 9.46 -2.60
CA ALA A 302 -17.71 10.83 -2.91
C ALA A 302 -18.63 11.86 -2.26
N LEU A 303 -19.94 11.70 -2.40
CA LEU A 303 -20.94 12.58 -1.81
C LEU A 303 -20.78 12.68 -0.29
N TYR A 304 -20.66 11.53 0.38
CA TYR A 304 -20.48 11.51 1.83
C TYR A 304 -19.15 12.15 2.26
N SER A 305 -18.04 11.82 1.60
CA SER A 305 -16.72 12.35 1.94
C SER A 305 -16.63 13.86 1.75
N ILE A 306 -17.22 14.38 0.67
CA ILE A 306 -17.31 15.81 0.39
C ILE A 306 -18.17 16.51 1.45
N GLN A 307 -19.35 15.96 1.73
CA GLN A 307 -20.26 16.54 2.72
C GLN A 307 -19.62 16.59 4.10
N TYR A 308 -18.96 15.50 4.51
CA TYR A 308 -18.24 15.43 5.77
C TYR A 308 -17.16 16.51 5.88
N LEU A 309 -16.32 16.67 4.85
CA LEU A 309 -15.27 17.69 4.84
C LEU A 309 -15.83 19.12 4.89
N ILE A 310 -16.93 19.39 4.20
CA ILE A 310 -17.63 20.69 4.27
C ILE A 310 -18.15 20.92 5.69
N GLU A 311 -18.87 19.95 6.26
CA GLU A 311 -19.48 20.06 7.59
C GLU A 311 -18.43 20.26 8.69
N ALA A 312 -17.33 19.51 8.65
CA ALA A 312 -16.23 19.67 9.58
C ALA A 312 -15.64 21.09 9.52
N ARG A 313 -15.50 21.66 8.32
CA ARG A 313 -15.02 23.06 8.17
C ARG A 313 -16.04 24.10 8.61
N GLU A 314 -17.33 23.91 8.29
CA GLU A 314 -18.40 24.80 8.74
C GLU A 314 -18.51 24.81 10.28
N GLN A 315 -18.25 23.66 10.92
CA GLN A 315 -18.27 23.50 12.37
C GLN A 315 -16.94 23.84 13.05
N SER A 316 -15.91 24.22 12.28
CA SER A 316 -14.55 24.46 12.77
C SER A 316 -13.95 23.27 13.55
N GLU A 317 -14.32 22.05 13.16
CA GLU A 317 -13.69 20.82 13.63
C GLU A 317 -12.28 20.71 13.07
N HIS A 318 -11.35 20.19 13.88
CA HIS A 318 -9.97 20.03 13.46
C HIS A 318 -9.78 18.67 12.77
N LEU A 319 -9.85 18.67 11.43
CA LEU A 319 -9.42 17.53 10.63
C LEU A 319 -7.91 17.56 10.42
N SER A 320 -7.28 16.38 10.42
CA SER A 320 -5.87 16.28 10.05
C SER A 320 -5.68 16.61 8.58
N GLU A 321 -4.55 17.24 8.24
CA GLU A 321 -4.22 17.58 6.85
C GLU A 321 -4.18 16.34 5.96
N GLU A 322 -3.72 15.21 6.49
CA GLU A 322 -3.70 13.92 5.80
C GLU A 322 -5.10 13.50 5.31
N VAL A 323 -6.13 13.63 6.15
CA VAL A 323 -7.50 13.26 5.78
C VAL A 323 -8.06 14.20 4.72
N GLU A 324 -7.81 15.52 4.83
CA GLU A 324 -8.21 16.48 3.80
C GLU A 324 -7.59 16.14 2.43
N LEU A 325 -6.30 15.78 2.42
CA LEU A 325 -5.58 15.40 1.21
C LEU A 325 -6.11 14.09 0.62
N MET A 326 -6.45 13.11 1.45
CA MET A 326 -7.08 11.86 1.01
C MET A 326 -8.42 12.09 0.32
N VAL A 327 -9.30 12.91 0.92
CA VAL A 327 -10.60 13.27 0.30
C VAL A 327 -10.38 14.06 -0.99
N TYR A 328 -9.44 14.99 -1.01
CA TYR A 328 -9.09 15.76 -2.21
C TYR A 328 -8.62 14.88 -3.37
N ARG A 329 -7.73 13.91 -3.10
CA ARG A 329 -7.20 12.99 -4.13
C ARG A 329 -8.31 12.12 -4.71
N PHE A 330 -9.07 11.46 -3.85
CA PHE A 330 -10.18 10.60 -4.25
C PHE A 330 -11.22 11.38 -5.07
N THR A 331 -11.61 12.56 -4.61
CA THR A 331 -12.60 13.38 -5.31
C THR A 331 -12.06 13.92 -6.64
N SER A 332 -10.78 14.26 -6.73
CA SER A 332 -10.16 14.67 -8.00
C SER A 332 -10.15 13.52 -9.02
N CYS A 333 -9.86 12.28 -8.59
CA CYS A 333 -9.99 11.08 -9.43
C CYS A 333 -11.44 10.88 -9.91
N PHE A 334 -12.41 11.06 -9.02
CA PHE A 334 -13.84 10.96 -9.37
C PHE A 334 -14.29 12.06 -10.35
N LEU A 335 -13.79 13.29 -10.19
CA LEU A 335 -14.11 14.39 -11.12
C LEU A 335 -13.53 14.14 -12.52
N ALA A 336 -12.35 13.53 -12.61
CA ALA A 336 -11.65 13.29 -13.88
C ALA A 336 -12.44 12.39 -14.84
N ILE A 337 -13.30 11.53 -14.31
CA ILE A 337 -14.17 10.64 -15.08
C ILE A 337 -15.59 11.22 -15.27
N GLY A 338 -15.75 12.54 -15.14
CA GLY A 338 -17.04 13.22 -15.30
C GLY A 338 -17.94 13.19 -14.07
N GLY A 339 -17.42 12.79 -12.90
CA GLY A 339 -18.18 12.68 -11.65
C GLY A 339 -18.85 13.97 -11.18
N ALA A 340 -18.41 15.13 -11.67
CA ALA A 340 -19.05 16.43 -11.39
C ALA A 340 -20.56 16.42 -11.75
N GLN A 341 -20.94 15.78 -12.86
CA GLN A 341 -22.33 15.71 -13.31
C GLN A 341 -23.21 14.82 -12.40
N MET A 342 -22.56 13.99 -11.57
CA MET A 342 -23.23 13.08 -10.65
C MET A 342 -23.46 13.71 -9.27
N LEU A 343 -22.85 14.86 -8.98
CA LEU A 343 -22.95 15.51 -7.67
C LEU A 343 -24.02 16.61 -7.66
N PRO A 344 -24.67 16.88 -6.51
CA PRO A 344 -25.56 18.02 -6.38
C PRO A 344 -24.81 19.34 -6.60
N GLU A 345 -25.35 20.22 -7.43
CA GLU A 345 -24.73 21.51 -7.77
C GLU A 345 -24.39 22.35 -6.54
N GLY A 346 -25.32 22.44 -5.58
CA GLY A 346 -25.10 23.18 -4.33
C GLY A 346 -23.99 22.59 -3.45
N LEU A 347 -23.71 21.28 -3.57
CA LEU A 347 -22.59 20.65 -2.88
C LEU A 347 -21.27 21.05 -3.54
N LEU A 348 -21.19 20.97 -4.88
CA LEU A 348 -20.01 21.39 -5.63
C LEU A 348 -19.70 22.88 -5.45
N GLN A 349 -20.71 23.74 -5.38
CA GLN A 349 -20.52 25.18 -5.12
C GLN A 349 -19.82 25.43 -3.77
N LYS A 350 -20.16 24.67 -2.73
CA LYS A 350 -19.50 24.74 -1.42
C LYS A 350 -18.12 24.08 -1.40
N PHE A 351 -17.94 23.01 -2.17
CA PHE A 351 -16.70 22.24 -2.18
C PHE A 351 -15.58 22.86 -3.03
N SER A 352 -15.93 23.55 -4.12
CA SER A 352 -14.95 24.11 -5.07
C SER A 352 -13.92 25.04 -4.41
N PRO A 353 -14.30 25.95 -3.49
CA PRO A 353 -13.32 26.76 -2.77
C PRO A 353 -12.36 25.94 -1.91
N ILE A 354 -12.82 24.81 -1.34
CA ILE A 354 -11.99 23.91 -0.53
C ILE A 354 -10.96 23.20 -1.43
N LEU A 355 -11.39 22.69 -2.59
CA LEU A 355 -10.49 22.08 -3.58
C LEU A 355 -9.40 23.05 -4.05
N LEU A 356 -9.79 24.29 -4.39
CA LEU A 356 -8.85 25.33 -4.82
C LEU A 356 -7.85 25.69 -3.71
N GLN A 357 -8.31 25.77 -2.46
CA GLN A 357 -7.42 26.02 -1.33
C GLN A 357 -6.42 24.88 -1.10
N ILE A 358 -6.85 23.62 -1.23
CA ILE A 358 -5.94 22.47 -1.10
C ILE A 358 -4.95 22.43 -2.27
N PHE A 359 -5.38 22.78 -3.48
CA PHE A 359 -4.51 22.93 -4.66
C PHE A 359 -3.42 23.98 -4.42
N GLU A 360 -3.80 25.19 -4.00
CA GLU A 360 -2.87 26.29 -3.68
C GLU A 360 -1.89 25.92 -2.54
N ARG A 361 -2.41 25.24 -1.49
CA ARG A 361 -1.59 24.73 -0.38
C ARG A 361 -0.59 23.70 -0.86
N SER A 362 -1.00 22.78 -1.74
CA SER A 362 -0.15 21.71 -2.29
C SER A 362 0.98 22.29 -3.14
N ILE A 363 0.70 23.30 -3.97
CA ILE A 363 1.72 24.05 -4.72
C ILE A 363 2.75 24.67 -3.77
N THR A 364 2.27 25.36 -2.73
CA THR A 364 3.13 26.03 -1.74
C THR A 364 4.00 25.03 -0.98
N ALA A 365 3.44 23.86 -0.62
CA ALA A 365 4.13 22.77 0.03
C ALA A 365 5.07 21.96 -0.91
N ARG A 366 5.06 22.27 -2.22
CA ARG A 366 5.77 21.53 -3.29
C ARG A 366 5.31 20.08 -3.44
N ASP A 367 4.09 19.75 -3.03
CA ASP A 367 3.43 18.49 -3.37
C ASP A 367 2.76 18.63 -4.74
N PHE A 368 3.60 18.66 -5.78
CA PHE A 368 3.14 18.86 -7.15
C PHE A 368 2.29 17.70 -7.66
N LYS A 369 2.57 16.47 -7.21
CA LYS A 369 1.78 15.28 -7.58
C LYS A 369 0.32 15.45 -7.16
N THR A 370 0.08 15.92 -5.93
CA THR A 370 -1.28 16.21 -5.47
C THR A 370 -1.87 17.40 -6.24
N ALA A 371 -1.13 18.50 -6.40
CA ALA A 371 -1.65 19.69 -7.09
C ALA A 371 -2.12 19.39 -8.53
N HIS A 372 -1.38 18.56 -9.26
CA HIS A 372 -1.70 18.19 -10.64
C HIS A 372 -3.07 17.51 -10.79
N LEU A 373 -3.58 16.84 -9.76
CA LEU A 373 -4.85 16.11 -9.83
C LEU A 373 -6.06 17.01 -10.11
N LEU A 374 -6.01 18.29 -9.74
CA LEU A 374 -7.14 19.21 -9.97
C LEU A 374 -7.10 19.87 -11.35
N LEU A 375 -5.94 19.93 -12.02
CA LEU A 375 -5.81 20.65 -13.30
C LEU A 375 -6.83 20.20 -14.36
N PRO A 376 -7.01 18.89 -14.64
CA PRO A 376 -7.99 18.43 -15.63
C PRO A 376 -9.44 18.72 -15.24
N ASN A 377 -9.67 19.03 -13.97
CA ASN A 377 -10.98 19.13 -13.34
C ASN A 377 -11.45 20.57 -13.12
N LEU A 378 -10.60 21.57 -13.36
CA LEU A 378 -10.94 22.98 -13.09
C LEU A 378 -12.17 23.44 -13.89
N ASP A 379 -12.33 22.98 -15.14
CA ASP A 379 -13.49 23.34 -15.96
C ASP A 379 -14.82 22.78 -15.39
N ALA A 380 -14.75 21.67 -14.66
CA ALA A 380 -15.92 21.05 -14.04
C ALA A 380 -16.37 21.75 -12.74
N LEU A 381 -15.56 22.66 -12.19
CA LEU A 381 -15.91 23.39 -10.97
C LEU A 381 -16.86 24.56 -11.27
N PRO A 382 -17.98 24.74 -10.53
CA PRO A 382 -18.94 25.81 -10.77
C PRO A 382 -18.36 27.22 -10.68
N HIS A 383 -17.37 27.44 -9.80
CA HIS A 383 -16.73 28.74 -9.61
C HIS A 383 -15.23 28.58 -9.42
N LEU A 384 -14.46 29.37 -10.15
CA LEU A 384 -13.03 29.55 -9.96
C LEU A 384 -12.75 30.91 -9.31
N ASN A 385 -11.54 31.07 -8.78
CA ASN A 385 -11.06 32.35 -8.25
C ASN A 385 -10.19 33.06 -9.30
N VAL A 386 -10.17 34.39 -9.31
CA VAL A 386 -9.38 35.17 -10.28
C VAL A 386 -7.87 34.94 -10.16
N ASP A 387 -7.43 34.33 -9.06
CA ASP A 387 -6.04 33.98 -8.78
C ASP A 387 -5.67 32.59 -9.29
N THR A 388 -6.63 31.81 -9.82
CA THR A 388 -6.43 30.44 -10.32
C THR A 388 -5.40 30.44 -11.44
N ILE A 389 -5.46 31.42 -12.34
CA ILE A 389 -4.44 31.59 -13.40
C ILE A 389 -3.03 31.76 -12.84
N THR A 390 -2.89 32.47 -11.72
CA THR A 390 -1.61 32.68 -11.04
C THR A 390 -1.12 31.39 -10.42
N SER A 391 -2.01 30.61 -9.79
CA SER A 391 -1.70 29.32 -9.19
C SER A 391 -1.24 28.30 -10.23
N ILE A 392 -1.89 28.24 -11.41
CA ILE A 392 -1.46 27.39 -12.55
C ILE A 392 -0.03 27.76 -12.98
N VAL A 393 0.28 29.05 -13.08
CA VAL A 393 1.63 29.51 -13.46
C VAL A 393 2.66 29.25 -12.37
N ASP A 394 2.30 29.45 -11.10
CA ASP A 394 3.19 29.21 -9.96
C ASP A 394 3.56 27.70 -9.86
N LEU A 395 2.63 26.79 -10.17
CA LEU A 395 2.90 25.35 -10.27
C LEU A 395 4.01 25.02 -11.27
N VAL A 396 4.03 25.68 -12.43
CA VAL A 396 5.07 25.50 -13.45
C VAL A 396 6.40 26.11 -13.00
N ILE A 397 6.36 27.35 -12.51
CA ILE A 397 7.55 28.10 -12.11
C ILE A 397 8.32 27.38 -11.00
N LEU A 398 7.61 26.85 -9.99
CA LEU A 398 8.23 26.20 -8.84
C LEU A 398 8.91 24.86 -9.18
N GLN A 399 8.60 24.26 -10.33
CA GLN A 399 9.24 23.05 -10.83
C GLN A 399 10.47 23.35 -11.72
N TYR A 400 10.69 24.60 -12.12
CA TYR A 400 11.82 24.95 -12.98
C TYR A 400 13.12 25.23 -12.17
N PRO A 401 14.32 24.83 -12.65
CA PRO A 401 14.58 24.03 -13.86
C PRO A 401 14.65 22.52 -13.61
N GLY A 402 14.65 22.07 -12.35
CA GLY A 402 15.05 20.71 -11.96
C GLY A 402 13.92 19.67 -11.85
N GLY A 403 12.66 20.09 -11.81
CA GLY A 403 11.48 19.22 -11.77
C GLY A 403 10.87 18.96 -13.15
N GLU A 404 9.68 18.37 -13.17
CA GLU A 404 8.93 18.00 -14.39
C GLU A 404 8.21 19.20 -15.03
N TRP A 405 8.86 20.36 -15.04
CA TRP A 405 8.24 21.63 -15.48
C TRP A 405 7.75 21.60 -16.93
N LYS A 406 8.31 20.74 -17.79
CA LYS A 406 7.83 20.60 -19.19
C LYS A 406 6.46 19.95 -19.24
N GLN A 407 6.26 18.86 -18.50
CA GLN A 407 4.94 18.23 -18.38
C GLN A 407 3.96 19.21 -17.76
N ALA A 408 4.39 19.93 -16.70
CA ALA A 408 3.55 20.95 -16.09
C ALA A 408 3.18 22.11 -17.03
N VAL A 409 4.04 22.45 -18.00
CA VAL A 409 3.70 23.43 -19.05
C VAL A 409 2.61 22.86 -19.96
N ASP A 410 2.73 21.61 -20.39
CA ASP A 410 1.74 20.99 -21.26
C ASP A 410 0.39 20.86 -20.54
N ASP A 411 0.38 20.37 -19.30
CA ASP A 411 -0.82 20.26 -18.47
C ASP A 411 -1.48 21.63 -18.24
N ALA A 412 -0.69 22.67 -17.96
CA ALA A 412 -1.17 24.04 -17.77
C ALA A 412 -1.77 24.61 -19.06
N VAL A 413 -1.16 24.37 -20.22
CA VAL A 413 -1.68 24.82 -21.51
C VAL A 413 -3.01 24.13 -21.82
N ASP A 414 -3.08 22.81 -21.65
CA ASP A 414 -4.30 22.04 -21.90
C ASP A 414 -5.44 22.48 -20.96
N THR A 415 -5.10 22.80 -19.71
CA THR A 415 -6.03 23.35 -18.72
C THR A 415 -6.53 24.75 -19.13
N LEU A 416 -5.66 25.65 -19.57
CA LEU A 416 -6.10 26.99 -19.99
C LEU A 416 -6.95 26.94 -21.27
N GLU A 417 -6.65 26.01 -22.17
CA GLU A 417 -7.44 25.80 -23.39
C GLU A 417 -8.84 25.24 -23.08
N SER A 418 -8.99 24.37 -22.08
CA SER A 418 -10.31 23.91 -21.63
C SER A 418 -11.12 25.05 -20.99
N LEU A 419 -10.45 25.95 -20.27
CA LEU A 419 -11.07 27.10 -19.59
C LEU A 419 -11.35 28.31 -20.50
N LYS A 420 -11.01 28.29 -21.80
CA LYS A 420 -11.10 29.47 -22.68
C LYS A 420 -12.48 30.13 -22.78
N SER A 421 -13.55 29.38 -22.54
CA SER A 421 -14.93 29.91 -22.55
C SER A 421 -15.34 30.56 -21.22
N ARG A 422 -14.49 30.51 -20.20
CA ARG A 422 -14.74 31.02 -18.86
C ARG A 422 -14.01 32.34 -18.62
N VAL A 423 -14.51 33.12 -17.66
CA VAL A 423 -13.98 34.46 -17.32
C VAL A 423 -13.84 34.67 -15.81
N ASP A 424 -14.13 33.65 -15.01
CA ASP A 424 -14.13 33.72 -13.54
C ASP A 424 -12.77 33.34 -12.91
N TYR A 425 -11.83 32.82 -13.70
CA TYR A 425 -10.53 32.32 -13.22
C TYR A 425 -9.35 33.29 -13.40
N TYR A 426 -9.62 34.48 -13.96
CA TYR A 426 -8.62 35.53 -14.19
C TYR A 426 -9.20 36.94 -14.17
N SER A 427 -8.31 37.93 -14.14
CA SER A 427 -8.56 39.34 -14.42
C SER A 427 -7.38 39.90 -15.21
N ASP A 428 -7.53 41.03 -15.90
CA ASP A 428 -6.42 41.68 -16.62
C ASP A 428 -5.17 41.81 -15.74
N LYS A 429 -5.36 42.11 -14.45
CA LYS A 429 -4.29 42.22 -13.48
C LYS A 429 -3.59 40.88 -13.22
N THR A 430 -4.35 39.81 -12.96
CA THR A 430 -3.77 38.50 -12.63
C THR A 430 -3.12 37.83 -13.84
N VAL A 431 -3.65 38.05 -15.06
CA VAL A 431 -3.01 37.64 -16.32
C VAL A 431 -1.66 38.32 -16.50
N GLU A 432 -1.62 39.65 -16.33
CA GLU A 432 -0.38 40.42 -16.47
C GLU A 432 0.67 40.00 -15.42
N GLU A 433 0.25 39.79 -14.17
CA GLU A 433 1.12 39.29 -13.11
C GLU A 433 1.69 37.91 -13.44
N ALA A 434 0.84 36.96 -13.86
CA ALA A 434 1.23 35.61 -14.24
C ALA A 434 2.19 35.62 -15.44
N ARG A 435 1.92 36.44 -16.46
CA ARG A 435 2.78 36.60 -17.64
C ARG A 435 4.15 37.18 -17.28
N LEU A 436 4.19 38.21 -16.44
CA LEU A 436 5.45 38.83 -16.00
C LEU A 436 6.29 37.87 -15.15
N LYS A 437 5.65 37.13 -14.23
CA LYS A 437 6.30 36.08 -13.43
C LYS A 437 6.92 35.01 -14.33
N LEU A 438 6.14 34.46 -15.26
CA LEU A 438 6.59 33.39 -16.13
C LEU A 438 7.70 33.85 -17.08
N LYS A 439 7.58 35.03 -17.70
CA LYS A 439 8.58 35.58 -18.61
C LYS A 439 9.93 35.82 -17.92
N LYS A 440 9.92 36.14 -16.64
CA LYS A 440 11.14 36.35 -15.85
C LYS A 440 11.90 35.04 -15.59
N VAL A 441 11.18 33.93 -15.44
CA VAL A 441 11.77 32.62 -15.09
C VAL A 441 12.01 31.74 -16.31
N ILE A 442 11.04 31.68 -17.23
CA ILE A 442 11.03 30.82 -18.43
C ILE A 442 10.60 31.66 -19.65
N PRO A 443 11.49 32.49 -20.24
CA PRO A 443 11.12 33.49 -21.25
C PRO A 443 10.63 32.91 -22.60
N ASN A 444 10.94 31.66 -22.91
CA ASN A 444 10.59 30.99 -24.18
C ASN A 444 9.75 29.74 -23.89
N CYS A 445 8.54 29.94 -23.39
CA CYS A 445 7.64 28.86 -22.98
C CYS A 445 6.31 28.94 -23.74
N LYS A 446 5.78 27.80 -24.20
CA LYS A 446 4.46 27.72 -24.87
C LYS A 446 3.34 28.34 -24.03
N LEU A 447 3.40 28.17 -22.70
CA LEU A 447 2.43 28.76 -21.78
C LEU A 447 2.40 30.31 -21.84
N LEU A 448 3.51 30.99 -22.16
CA LEU A 448 3.50 32.45 -22.38
C LEU A 448 2.70 32.86 -23.62
N GLU A 449 2.72 32.03 -24.66
CA GLU A 449 1.94 32.25 -25.88
C GLU A 449 0.45 32.12 -25.56
N THR A 450 0.05 31.06 -24.85
CA THR A 450 -1.33 30.86 -24.38
C THR A 450 -1.82 32.01 -23.50
N LEU A 451 -1.01 32.45 -22.51
CA LEU A 451 -1.35 33.60 -21.65
C LEU A 451 -1.45 34.93 -22.41
N SER A 452 -0.89 35.02 -23.63
CA SER A 452 -1.00 36.24 -24.45
C SER A 452 -2.26 36.26 -25.33
N CYS A 453 -2.97 35.13 -25.39
CA CYS A 453 -4.23 34.96 -26.13
C CYS A 453 -5.48 35.07 -25.24
N ILE A 454 -5.29 34.99 -23.92
CA ILE A 454 -6.29 35.32 -22.88
C ILE A 454 -6.27 36.84 -22.69
#